data_AF-A0A2D8XMB2-F1
#
_entry.id   AF-A0A2D8XMB2-F1
#
_cell.length_a   1.000
_cell.length_b   1.000
_cell.length_c   1.000
_cell.angle_alpha   90.00
_cell.angle_beta   90.00
_cell.angle_gamma   90.00
#
_symmetry.space_group_name_H-M   'P 1'
#
loop_
_entity.id
_entity.type
_entity.pdbx_description
1 polymer ?
#
loop_
_entity_poly.entity_id
_entity_poly.type
_entity_poly.pdbx_seq_one_letter_code
_entity_poly.pdbx_strand_id
1 'polypeptide(L)'
;MPNKNKRRGYELEATTRDFWINHGFTAKRTLASGAYKVQLGEEHAADLWIEDFSVEAKRKKSGFKFLYDSLAQDDADILVVRQDRCERIYVLPEDTLLKLFEMAYGTK
;
A
#
# COMPACT_ATOMS: atom_id res chain seq x y z
N MET A 1 25.54 0.09 -8.57
CA MET A 1 24.21 -0.55 -8.77
C MET A 1 23.40 -0.38 -7.49
N PRO A 2 22.10 -0.03 -7.54
CA PRO A 2 21.27 0.02 -6.34
C PRO A 2 21.27 -1.36 -5.65
N ASN A 3 21.35 -1.38 -4.32
CA ASN A 3 21.22 -2.60 -3.53
C ASN A 3 19.94 -3.35 -3.94
N LYS A 4 20.01 -4.67 -4.17
CA LYS A 4 18.90 -5.54 -4.61
C LYS A 4 17.62 -5.33 -3.78
N ASN A 5 17.75 -5.09 -2.47
CA ASN A 5 16.60 -4.84 -1.61
C ASN A 5 15.93 -3.48 -1.89
N LYS A 6 16.71 -2.44 -2.17
CA LYS A 6 16.17 -1.13 -2.59
C LYS A 6 15.42 -1.26 -3.92
N ARG A 7 15.97 -2.02 -4.87
CA ARG A 7 15.29 -2.29 -6.16
C ARG A 7 13.94 -2.97 -5.97
N ARG A 8 13.85 -3.97 -5.08
CA ARG A 8 12.59 -4.67 -4.79
C ARG A 8 11.52 -3.80 -4.13
N GLY A 9 11.92 -2.80 -3.34
CA GLY A 9 11.01 -1.78 -2.80
C GLY A 9 10.47 -0.89 -3.91
N TYR A 10 11.38 -0.35 -4.74
CA TYR A 10 11.00 0.44 -5.90
C TYR A 10 10.13 -0.30 -6.92
N GLU A 11 10.37 -1.59 -7.12
CA GLU A 11 9.52 -2.44 -7.95
C GLU A 11 8.10 -2.51 -7.37
N LEU A 12 7.95 -2.74 -6.06
CA LEU A 12 6.62 -2.80 -5.42
C LEU A 12 5.87 -1.46 -5.58
N GLU A 13 6.51 -0.34 -5.28
CA GLU A 13 5.91 0.98 -5.44
C GLU A 13 5.48 1.24 -6.90
N ALA A 14 6.31 0.86 -7.87
CA ALA A 14 6.02 1.02 -9.29
C ALA A 14 4.82 0.18 -9.72
N THR A 15 4.80 -1.10 -9.36
CA THR A 15 3.70 -1.99 -9.72
C THR A 15 2.40 -1.58 -9.06
N THR A 16 2.44 -1.11 -7.80
CA THR A 16 1.24 -0.61 -7.13
C THR A 16 0.72 0.65 -7.82
N ARG A 17 1.57 1.63 -8.14
CA ARG A 17 1.15 2.82 -8.92
C ARG A 17 0.50 2.42 -10.24
N ASP A 18 1.15 1.54 -10.99
CA ASP A 18 0.68 1.14 -12.32
C ASP A 18 -0.65 0.39 -12.24
N PHE A 19 -0.85 -0.45 -11.23
CA PHE A 19 -2.13 -1.10 -10.97
C PHE A 19 -3.27 -0.07 -10.85
N TRP A 20 -3.10 0.95 -10.00
CA TRP A 20 -4.14 1.96 -9.77
C TRP A 20 -4.41 2.83 -10.99
N ILE A 21 -3.35 3.25 -11.70
CA ILE A 21 -3.50 4.01 -12.96
C ILE A 21 -4.25 3.20 -14.01
N ASN A 22 -3.95 1.90 -14.13
CA ASN A 22 -4.61 1.03 -15.10
C ASN A 22 -6.11 0.81 -14.81
N HIS A 23 -6.55 1.03 -13.57
CA HIS A 23 -7.96 1.01 -13.16
C HIS A 23 -8.60 2.40 -13.11
N GLY A 24 -7.95 3.42 -13.71
CA GLY A 24 -8.51 4.77 -13.86
C GLY A 24 -8.27 5.71 -12.66
N PHE A 25 -7.58 5.27 -11.61
CA PHE A 25 -7.32 6.09 -10.43
C PHE A 25 -6.05 6.92 -10.54
N THR A 26 -6.02 8.05 -9.85
CA THR A 26 -4.81 8.87 -9.73
C THR A 26 -3.83 8.19 -8.78
N ALA A 27 -2.61 7.89 -9.24
CA ALA A 27 -1.55 7.41 -8.35
C ALA A 27 -0.18 8.00 -8.72
N LYS A 28 0.61 8.39 -7.71
CA LYS A 28 1.96 8.93 -7.90
C LYS A 28 2.93 8.37 -6.85
N ARG A 29 4.16 8.08 -7.26
CA ARG A 29 5.25 7.70 -6.34
C ARG A 29 5.96 8.95 -5.84
N THR A 30 6.40 8.91 -4.59
CA THR A 30 7.22 9.97 -4.01
C THR A 30 8.68 9.74 -4.35
N LEU A 31 9.32 10.71 -5.00
CA LEU A 31 10.75 10.66 -5.25
C LEU A 31 11.51 10.87 -3.92
N ALA A 32 12.46 9.96 -3.63
CA ALA A 32 13.33 10.01 -2.46
C ALA A 32 12.59 10.10 -1.11
N SER A 33 11.52 9.30 -0.93
CA SER A 33 10.80 9.17 0.35
C SER A 33 11.79 8.94 1.49
N GLY A 34 11.69 9.78 2.54
CA GLY A 34 12.54 9.73 3.73
C GLY A 34 13.82 10.58 3.70
N ALA A 35 14.46 10.85 2.56
CA ALA A 35 15.71 11.64 2.52
C ALA A 35 15.47 13.15 2.63
N TYR A 36 14.32 13.62 2.13
CA TYR A 36 13.93 15.03 2.12
C TYR A 36 12.70 15.33 2.99
N LYS A 37 12.31 14.40 3.86
CA LYS A 37 11.11 14.50 4.70
C LYS A 37 11.14 15.74 5.62
N VAL A 38 12.32 16.20 5.99
CA VAL A 38 12.54 17.42 6.80
C VAL A 38 12.51 18.71 5.96
N GLN A 39 12.75 18.63 4.64
CA GLN A 39 12.96 19.79 3.76
C GLN A 39 11.79 20.08 2.80
N LEU A 40 10.97 19.08 2.45
CA LEU A 40 9.95 19.21 1.40
C LEU A 40 8.49 19.07 1.88
N GLY A 41 8.24 18.87 3.19
CA GLY A 41 6.89 18.82 3.76
C GLY A 41 6.22 17.45 3.73
N GLU A 42 4.98 17.37 4.26
CA GLU A 42 4.23 16.12 4.46
C GLU A 42 3.91 15.37 3.15
N GLU A 43 3.82 16.07 2.02
CA GLU A 43 3.60 15.46 0.70
C GLU A 43 4.72 14.48 0.28
N HIS A 44 5.89 14.59 0.91
CA HIS A 44 7.04 13.71 0.66
C HIS A 44 7.25 12.63 1.75
N ALA A 45 6.26 12.47 2.64
CA ALA A 45 6.37 11.58 3.80
C ALA A 45 6.02 10.11 3.52
N ALA A 46 5.32 9.83 2.42
CA ALA A 46 4.81 8.51 2.03
C ALA A 46 5.57 7.93 0.83
N ASP A 47 5.51 6.61 0.65
CA ASP A 47 6.16 5.93 -0.49
C ASP A 47 5.40 6.21 -1.81
N LEU A 48 4.07 6.24 -1.75
CA LEU A 48 3.20 6.63 -2.86
C LEU A 48 1.90 7.27 -2.35
N TRP A 49 1.17 7.88 -3.27
CA TRP A 49 -0.15 8.46 -3.07
C TRP A 49 -1.13 7.83 -4.06
N ILE A 50 -2.34 7.49 -3.59
CA ILE A 50 -3.45 7.00 -4.39
C ILE A 50 -4.67 7.86 -4.06
N GLU A 51 -5.17 8.59 -5.05
CA GLU A 51 -6.14 9.68 -4.84
C GLU A 51 -5.72 10.56 -3.64
N ASP A 52 -6.54 10.65 -2.59
CA ASP A 52 -6.27 11.45 -1.40
C ASP A 52 -5.51 10.70 -0.29
N PHE A 53 -5.13 9.43 -0.53
CA PHE A 53 -4.52 8.57 0.48
C PHE A 53 -3.01 8.50 0.34
N SER A 54 -2.32 8.68 1.47
CA SER A 54 -0.89 8.36 1.60
C SER A 54 -0.69 6.87 1.85
N VAL A 55 0.33 6.29 1.22
CA VAL A 55 0.58 4.84 1.26
C VAL A 55 2.04 4.56 1.58
N GLU A 56 2.23 3.66 2.54
CA GLU A 56 3.53 3.06 2.87
C GLU A 56 3.61 1.66 2.25
N ALA A 57 4.64 1.38 1.46
CA ALA A 57 4.81 0.11 0.77
C ALA A 57 5.90 -0.74 1.45
N LYS A 58 5.56 -1.99 1.80
CA LYS A 58 6.51 -2.91 2.44
C LYS A 58 6.53 -4.28 1.79
N ARG A 59 7.72 -4.68 1.33
CA ARG A 59 8.01 -6.02 0.83
C ARG A 59 9.03 -6.71 1.73
N LYS A 60 8.67 -7.85 2.31
CA LYS A 60 9.58 -8.68 3.10
C LYS A 60 9.54 -10.14 2.65
N LYS A 61 10.63 -10.88 2.89
CA LYS A 61 10.67 -12.34 2.64
C LYS A 61 9.81 -13.10 3.67
N SER A 62 9.77 -12.61 4.91
CA SER A 62 9.01 -13.17 6.02
C SER A 62 8.51 -12.05 6.95
N GLY A 63 7.56 -12.37 7.83
CA GLY A 63 6.96 -11.43 8.79
C GLY A 63 5.48 -11.11 8.56
N PHE A 64 4.91 -11.54 7.43
CA PHE A 64 3.49 -11.33 7.11
C PHE A 64 2.66 -12.62 7.04
N LYS A 65 3.26 -13.79 7.33
CA LYS A 65 2.62 -15.10 7.16
C LYS A 65 1.27 -15.18 7.86
N PHE A 66 1.17 -14.71 9.11
CA PHE A 66 -0.08 -14.69 9.86
C PHE A 66 -1.21 -13.97 9.11
N LEU A 67 -0.93 -12.81 8.49
CA LEU A 67 -1.93 -12.04 7.75
C LEU A 67 -2.45 -12.82 6.54
N TYR A 68 -1.53 -13.41 5.75
CA TYR A 68 -1.89 -14.21 4.57
C TYR A 68 -2.63 -15.49 4.94
N ASP A 69 -2.16 -16.21 5.97
CA ASP A 69 -2.83 -17.42 6.45
C ASP A 69 -4.24 -17.11 6.97
N SER A 70 -4.42 -16.00 7.70
CA SER A 70 -5.72 -15.62 8.26
C SER A 70 -6.73 -15.24 7.18
N LEU A 71 -6.29 -14.55 6.12
CA LEU A 71 -7.15 -14.28 4.96
C LEU A 71 -7.52 -15.57 4.22
N ALA A 72 -6.54 -16.46 4.02
CA ALA A 72 -6.74 -17.70 3.26
C ALA A 72 -7.55 -18.78 4.00
N GLN A 73 -7.58 -18.77 5.34
CA GLN A 73 -8.26 -19.79 6.12
C GLN A 73 -9.77 -19.87 5.80
N ASP A 74 -10.41 -18.71 5.66
CA ASP A 74 -11.86 -18.60 5.43
C ASP A 74 -12.18 -17.90 4.09
N ASP A 75 -11.18 -17.72 3.22
CA ASP A 75 -11.27 -16.91 1.98
C ASP A 75 -11.90 -15.52 2.23
N ALA A 76 -11.45 -14.87 3.31
CA ALA A 76 -12.06 -13.64 3.79
C ALA A 76 -11.65 -12.44 2.93
N ASP A 77 -12.63 -11.63 2.52
CA ASP A 77 -12.38 -10.36 1.82
C ASP A 77 -11.60 -9.36 2.68
N ILE A 78 -11.82 -9.36 4.00
CA ILE A 78 -11.24 -8.36 4.92
C ILE A 78 -10.85 -9.03 6.24
N LEU A 79 -9.59 -8.87 6.62
CA LEU A 79 -9.04 -9.26 7.91
C LEU A 79 -8.99 -8.06 8.86
N VAL A 80 -9.52 -8.22 10.06
CA VAL A 80 -9.44 -7.21 11.12
C VAL A 80 -8.39 -7.64 12.15
N VAL A 81 -7.39 -6.78 12.39
CA VAL A 81 -6.34 -7.03 13.39
C VAL A 81 -6.26 -5.89 14.41
N ARG A 82 -5.91 -6.22 15.65
CA ARG A 82 -5.67 -5.25 16.71
C ARG A 82 -4.67 -5.82 17.70
N GLN A 83 -3.67 -5.01 18.04
CA GLN A 83 -2.81 -5.24 19.19
C GLN A 83 -3.38 -4.50 20.41
N ASP A 84 -3.19 -5.04 21.61
CA ASP A 84 -3.65 -4.41 22.84
C ASP A 84 -3.18 -2.96 22.95
N ARG A 85 -4.12 -2.06 23.29
CA ARG A 85 -3.92 -0.60 23.40
C ARG A 85 -3.47 0.09 22.11
N CYS A 86 -3.58 -0.59 20.96
CA CYS A 86 -3.43 0.02 19.64
C CYS A 86 -4.80 0.21 18.96
N GLU A 87 -4.81 1.03 17.92
CA GLU A 87 -5.94 1.15 17.02
C GLU A 87 -6.20 -0.15 16.26
N ARG A 88 -7.45 -0.34 15.87
CA ARG A 88 -7.86 -1.46 15.01
C ARG A 88 -7.43 -1.15 13.57
N ILE A 89 -6.89 -2.16 12.90
CA ILE A 89 -6.46 -2.07 11.50
C ILE A 89 -7.27 -3.07 10.67
N TYR A 90 -7.59 -2.67 9.45
CA TYR A 90 -8.18 -3.52 8.44
C TYR A 90 -7.10 -3.85 7.39
N VAL A 91 -6.97 -5.12 7.07
CA VAL A 91 -6.07 -5.64 6.04
C VAL A 91 -6.92 -6.33 5.01
N LEU A 92 -6.70 -6.04 3.73
CA LEU A 92 -7.52 -6.58 2.65
C LEU A 92 -6.67 -6.89 1.41
N PRO A 93 -7.08 -7.86 0.58
CA PRO A 93 -6.50 -8.09 -0.74
C PRO A 93 -6.65 -6.86 -1.67
N GLU A 94 -5.81 -6.79 -2.69
CA GLU A 94 -5.78 -5.68 -3.66
C GLU A 94 -7.12 -5.53 -4.39
N ASP A 95 -7.75 -6.64 -4.80
CA ASP A 95 -9.04 -6.65 -5.50
C ASP A 95 -10.19 -6.12 -4.62
N THR A 96 -10.19 -6.48 -3.33
CA THR A 96 -11.19 -5.97 -2.38
C THR A 96 -11.04 -4.45 -2.21
N LEU A 97 -9.80 -3.95 -2.18
CA LEU A 97 -9.54 -2.51 -2.04
C LEU A 97 -9.96 -1.76 -3.30
N LEU A 98 -9.66 -2.31 -4.48
CA LEU A 98 -10.12 -1.77 -5.75
C LEU A 98 -11.64 -1.62 -5.78
N LYS A 99 -12.37 -2.68 -5.40
CA LYS A 99 -13.84 -2.64 -5.33
C LYS A 99 -14.35 -1.51 -4.42
N LEU A 100 -13.71 -1.30 -3.26
CA LEU A 100 -14.07 -0.19 -2.36
C LEU A 100 -13.79 1.18 -2.97
N PHE A 101 -12.68 1.32 -3.70
CA PHE A 101 -12.35 2.54 -4.44
C PHE A 101 -13.36 2.85 -5.54
N GLU A 102 -13.75 1.84 -6.33
CA GLU A 102 -14.79 1.98 -7.35
C GLU A 102 -16.14 2.39 -6.74
N MET A 103 -16.48 1.87 -5.56
CA MET A 103 -17.70 2.29 -4.85
C MET A 103 -17.61 3.74 -4.35
N ALA A 104 -16.44 4.19 -3.90
CA ALA A 104 -16.25 5.51 -3.31
C ALA A 104 -16.12 6.63 -4.36
N TYR A 105 -15.41 6.37 -5.45
CA TYR A 105 -15.10 7.35 -6.50
C TYR A 105 -15.89 7.15 -7.80
N GLY A 106 -16.68 6.06 -7.87
CA GLY A 106 -17.31 5.60 -9.11
C GLY A 106 -16.37 4.74 -9.95
N THR A 107 -16.94 3.95 -10.86
CA THR A 107 -16.17 3.27 -11.90
C THR A 107 -15.70 4.32 -12.91
N LYS A 108 -14.39 4.44 -13.11
CA LYS A 108 -13.79 5.38 -14.07
C LYS A 108 -13.55 4.74 -15.43
#